data_AF-A0A379SRM7-F1
#
_entry.id   AF-A0A379SRM7-F1
#
_cell.length_a   1.000
_cell.length_b   1.000
_cell.length_c   1.000
_cell.angle_alpha   90.00
_cell.angle_beta   90.00
_cell.angle_gamma   90.00
#
_symmetry.space_group_name_H-M   'P 1'
#
loop_
_entity.id
_entity.type
_entity.pdbx_description
1 polymer ?
#
loop_
_entity_poly.entity_id
_entity_poly.type
_entity_poly.pdbx_seq_one_letter_code
_entity_poly.pdbx_strand_id
1 'polypeptide(L)'
;MSVKASDVFLAVESYRLLAKQIDQPLHLGITEAGGARSGAVKSAIGLGLLLSEGIGDTLRVSLAADPVEEIKVGFDILKSLRIRARGINFIACPTCSRQGVRRYWHGERAGATASGRYHHPRWTFRSSAAW
;
A
#
# COMPACT_ATOMS: atom_id res chain seq x y z
N MET A 1 -2.67 11.08 15.32
CA MET A 1 -1.40 11.86 15.28
C MET A 1 -0.69 11.59 13.94
N SER A 2 0.06 12.54 13.37
CA SER A 2 0.79 12.36 12.10
C SER A 2 2.15 13.05 12.16
N VAL A 3 3.22 12.39 11.68
CA VAL A 3 4.57 12.95 11.56
C VAL A 3 4.93 12.94 10.08
N LYS A 4 4.86 14.12 9.45
CA LYS A 4 5.11 14.23 8.00
C LYS A 4 6.55 14.68 7.79
N ALA A 5 7.28 13.91 6.99
CA ALA A 5 8.60 14.28 6.50
C ALA A 5 8.68 14.02 5.00
N SER A 6 9.47 14.85 4.32
CA SER A 6 9.69 14.77 2.87
C SER A 6 10.67 13.65 2.50
N ASP A 7 11.57 13.26 3.42
CA ASP A 7 12.45 12.11 3.24
C ASP A 7 11.77 10.82 3.72
N VAL A 8 11.88 9.76 2.92
CA VAL A 8 11.20 8.49 3.19
C VAL A 8 11.75 7.81 4.42
N PHE A 9 13.08 7.74 4.55
CA PHE A 9 13.72 7.01 5.65
C PHE A 9 13.54 7.75 6.97
N LEU A 10 13.66 9.08 6.95
CA LEU A 10 13.37 9.91 8.11
C LEU A 10 11.92 9.76 8.57
N ALA A 11 10.96 9.75 7.65
CA ALA A 11 9.55 9.53 7.98
C ALA A 11 9.36 8.16 8.65
N VAL A 12 9.93 7.11 8.06
CA VAL A 12 9.82 5.74 8.57
C VAL A 12 10.38 5.62 9.98
N GLU A 13 11.61 6.11 10.22
CA GLU A 13 12.23 6.06 11.54
C GLU A 13 11.44 6.87 12.58
N SER A 14 10.94 8.05 12.20
CA SER A 14 10.12 8.88 13.09
C SER A 14 8.84 8.15 13.50
N TYR A 15 8.15 7.51 12.55
CA TYR A 15 6.95 6.72 12.85
C TYR A 15 7.26 5.47 13.68
N ARG A 16 8.41 4.81 13.47
CA ARG A 16 8.86 3.68 14.30
C ARG A 16 9.12 4.09 15.74
N LEU A 17 9.79 5.22 15.95
CA LEU A 17 10.03 5.77 17.29
C LEU A 17 8.74 6.20 17.97
N LEU A 18 7.81 6.80 17.20
CA LEU A 18 6.52 7.22 17.71
C LEU A 18 5.64 6.02 18.08
N ALA A 19 5.57 4.99 17.25
CA ALA A 19 4.77 3.78 17.49
C ALA A 19 5.20 2.98 18.73
N LYS A 20 6.41 3.21 19.25
CA LYS A 20 6.88 2.64 20.52
C LYS A 20 6.42 3.42 21.75
N GLN A 21 6.05 4.70 21.58
CA GLN A 21 5.69 5.60 22.67
C GLN A 21 4.18 5.82 22.80
N ILE A 22 3.41 5.53 21.74
CA ILE A 22 1.96 5.78 21.71
C ILE A 22 1.18 4.58 21.17
N ASP A 23 -0.01 4.36 21.74
CA ASP A 23 -0.98 3.34 21.31
C ASP A 23 -2.15 3.92 20.50
N GLN A 24 -2.20 5.25 20.36
CA GLN A 24 -3.23 5.96 19.61
C GLN A 24 -3.10 5.70 18.10
N PRO A 25 -4.21 5.78 17.33
CA PRO A 25 -4.18 5.54 15.90
C PRO A 25 -3.28 6.52 15.15
N LEU A 26 -2.47 5.96 14.26
CA LEU A 26 -1.48 6.67 13.46
C LEU A 26 -2.00 6.92 12.05
N HIS A 27 -2.00 8.19 11.66
CA HIS A 27 -2.26 8.61 10.29
C HIS A 27 -0.93 8.76 9.54
N LEU A 28 -0.68 7.83 8.63
CA LEU A 28 0.51 7.81 7.79
C LEU A 28 0.35 8.72 6.58
N GLY A 29 1.40 9.45 6.26
CA GLY A 29 1.47 10.19 5.01
C GLY A 29 2.89 10.62 4.70
N ILE A 30 3.25 10.57 3.42
CA ILE A 30 4.52 11.08 2.92
C ILE A 30 4.21 12.33 2.12
N THR A 31 4.75 13.46 2.57
CA THR A 31 4.59 14.75 1.90
C THR A 31 5.64 14.91 0.82
N GLU A 32 5.33 15.74 -0.19
CA GLU A 32 6.27 16.06 -1.27
C GLU A 32 6.78 14.81 -2.01
N ALA A 33 5.84 13.92 -2.37
CA ALA A 33 6.21 12.70 -3.07
C ALA A 33 6.68 12.98 -4.52
N GLY A 34 6.22 14.09 -5.12
CA GLY A 34 6.55 14.52 -6.47
C GLY A 34 5.38 14.31 -7.45
N GLY A 35 5.67 14.33 -8.76
CA GLY A 35 4.68 14.05 -9.80
C GLY A 35 4.09 12.64 -9.70
N ALA A 36 3.01 12.36 -10.44
CA ALA A 36 2.21 11.14 -10.29
C ALA A 36 3.02 9.84 -10.13
N ARG A 37 3.99 9.59 -11.03
CA ARG A 37 4.80 8.37 -11.00
C ARG A 37 5.84 8.35 -9.88
N SER A 38 6.67 9.39 -9.76
CA SER A 38 7.73 9.43 -8.75
C SER A 38 7.14 9.48 -7.34
N GLY A 39 6.03 10.21 -7.17
CA GLY A 39 5.30 10.28 -5.92
C GLY A 39 4.61 8.99 -5.53
N ALA A 40 4.03 8.27 -6.49
CA ALA A 40 3.46 6.95 -6.21
C ALA A 40 4.54 5.97 -5.74
N VAL A 41 5.70 5.93 -6.41
CA VAL A 41 6.82 5.05 -6.02
C VAL A 41 7.36 5.43 -4.64
N LYS A 42 7.63 6.71 -4.41
CA LYS A 42 8.16 7.19 -3.12
C LYS A 42 7.20 6.91 -1.96
N SER A 43 5.91 7.14 -2.18
CA SER A 43 4.86 6.85 -1.19
C SER A 43 4.72 5.35 -0.95
N ALA A 44 4.74 4.53 -2.01
CA ALA A 44 4.65 3.08 -1.90
C ALA A 44 5.81 2.47 -1.11
N ILE A 45 7.04 2.97 -1.29
CA ILE A 45 8.20 2.49 -0.54
C ILE A 45 8.03 2.80 0.96
N GLY A 46 7.78 4.06 1.31
CA GLY A 46 7.75 4.45 2.72
C GLY A 46 6.52 3.96 3.48
N LEU A 47 5.33 4.07 2.88
CA LEU A 47 4.11 3.49 3.46
C LEU A 47 4.19 1.96 3.49
N GLY A 48 4.78 1.35 2.46
CA GLY A 48 4.97 -0.09 2.37
C GLY A 48 5.80 -0.65 3.53
N LEU A 49 6.91 0.01 3.85
CA LEU A 49 7.77 -0.36 4.99
C LEU A 49 6.99 -0.33 6.31
N LEU A 50 6.32 0.77 6.63
CA LEU A 50 5.57 0.92 7.88
C LEU A 50 4.41 -0.07 7.99
N LEU A 51 3.61 -0.20 6.92
CA LEU A 51 2.46 -1.09 6.91
C LEU A 51 2.87 -2.57 6.99
N SER A 52 4.01 -2.95 6.40
CA SER A 52 4.56 -4.30 6.52
C SER A 52 4.97 -4.67 7.95
N GLU A 53 5.33 -3.68 8.76
CA GLU A 53 5.63 -3.82 10.19
C GLU A 53 4.38 -3.75 11.08
N GLY A 54 3.21 -3.54 10.48
CA GLY A 54 1.95 -3.37 11.19
C GLY A 54 1.82 -2.01 11.89
N ILE A 55 2.53 -0.98 11.40
CA ILE A 55 2.46 0.39 11.90
C ILE A 55 1.57 1.20 10.93
N GLY A 56 0.52 1.83 11.47
CA GLY A 56 -0.38 2.72 10.73
C GLY A 56 -1.81 2.20 10.62
N ASP A 57 -2.78 3.04 10.95
CA ASP A 57 -4.22 2.72 10.95
C ASP A 57 -4.94 3.32 9.75
N THR A 58 -4.49 4.52 9.35
CA THR A 58 -4.99 5.24 8.18
C THR A 58 -3.81 5.76 7.38
N LEU A 59 -3.98 5.91 6.07
CA LEU A 59 -2.94 6.43 5.19
C LEU A 59 -3.50 7.48 4.24
N ARG A 60 -2.64 8.42 3.84
CA ARG A 60 -2.87 9.34 2.74
C ARG A 60 -1.63 9.41 1.86
N VAL A 61 -1.83 9.20 0.57
CA VAL A 61 -0.82 9.46 -0.46
C VAL A 61 -0.91 10.95 -0.84
N SER A 62 0.20 11.65 -0.98
CA SER A 62 0.22 13.05 -1.43
C SER A 62 0.98 13.16 -2.74
N LEU A 63 0.26 13.37 -3.84
CA LEU A 63 0.80 13.48 -5.19
C LEU A 63 0.59 14.89 -5.73
N ALA A 64 1.52 15.38 -6.56
CA ALA A 64 1.28 16.56 -7.38
C ALA A 64 0.46 16.18 -8.63
N ALA A 65 -0.72 15.59 -8.43
CA ALA A 65 -1.61 15.06 -9.46
C ALA A 65 -3.07 15.16 -9.03
N ASP A 66 -3.99 14.64 -9.86
CA ASP A 66 -5.42 14.59 -9.53
C ASP A 66 -5.66 13.79 -8.23
N PRO A 67 -6.51 14.27 -7.29
CA PRO A 67 -6.83 13.55 -6.05
C PRO A 67 -7.34 12.12 -6.25
N VAL A 68 -7.96 11.82 -7.39
CA VAL A 68 -8.42 10.47 -7.75
C VAL A 68 -7.25 9.49 -7.86
N GLU A 69 -6.09 9.95 -8.35
CA GLU A 69 -4.89 9.13 -8.45
C GLU A 69 -4.29 8.81 -7.08
N GLU A 70 -4.36 9.74 -6.11
CA GLU A 70 -3.93 9.48 -4.72
C GLU A 70 -4.71 8.30 -4.12
N ILE A 71 -6.02 8.26 -4.36
CA ILE A 71 -6.91 7.20 -3.87
C ILE A 71 -6.53 5.87 -4.52
N LYS A 72 -6.37 5.83 -5.85
CA LYS A 72 -5.99 4.61 -6.58
C LYS A 72 -4.68 4.03 -6.05
N VAL A 73 -3.64 4.86 -5.94
CA VAL A 73 -2.32 4.44 -5.44
C VAL A 73 -2.42 3.92 -4.00
N GLY A 74 -3.18 4.59 -3.13
CA GLY A 74 -3.40 4.13 -1.76
C GLY A 74 -4.03 2.74 -1.68
N PHE A 75 -5.05 2.48 -2.52
CA PHE A 75 -5.67 1.16 -2.61
C PHE A 75 -4.71 0.11 -3.20
N ASP A 76 -3.91 0.46 -4.21
CA ASP A 76 -2.96 -0.45 -4.82
C ASP A 76 -1.83 -0.87 -3.85
N ILE A 77 -1.37 0.04 -2.99
CA ILE A 77 -0.42 -0.27 -1.91
C ILE A 77 -1.04 -1.28 -0.93
N LEU A 78 -2.25 -1.02 -0.44
CA LEU A 78 -2.93 -1.92 0.50
C LEU A 78 -3.23 -3.29 -0.10
N LYS A 79 -3.56 -3.33 -1.39
CA LYS A 79 -3.79 -4.56 -2.16
C LYS A 79 -2.50 -5.36 -2.33
N SER A 80 -1.39 -4.68 -2.61
CA SER A 80 -0.07 -5.30 -2.76
C SER A 80 0.43 -5.94 -1.46
N LEU A 81 0.17 -5.29 -0.32
CA LEU A 81 0.49 -5.81 1.02
C LEU A 81 -0.53 -6.82 1.55
N ARG A 82 -1.60 -7.11 0.79
CA ARG A 82 -2.71 -7.99 1.19
C ARG A 82 -3.43 -7.58 2.49
N ILE A 83 -3.29 -6.32 2.91
CA ILE A 83 -3.97 -5.76 4.09
C ILE A 83 -5.45 -5.49 3.78
N ARG A 84 -5.75 -5.07 2.54
CA ARG A 84 -7.11 -4.86 2.06
C ARG A 84 -7.24 -5.40 0.63
N ALA A 85 -8.19 -6.31 0.41
CA ALA A 85 -8.51 -6.82 -0.92
C ALA A 85 -9.78 -6.14 -1.45
N ARG A 86 -9.63 -5.22 -2.41
CA ARG A 86 -10.74 -4.73 -3.23
C ARG A 86 -10.44 -5.08 -4.69
N GLY A 87 -11.34 -5.82 -5.34
CA GLY A 87 -11.20 -6.26 -6.73
C GLY A 87 -10.24 -7.44 -6.95
N ILE A 88 -10.17 -7.91 -8.19
CA ILE A 88 -9.34 -9.05 -8.61
C ILE A 88 -7.88 -8.60 -8.70
N ASN A 89 -6.95 -9.37 -8.11
CA ASN A 89 -5.51 -9.13 -8.25
C ASN A 89 -4.97 -9.97 -9.42
N PHE A 90 -4.66 -9.32 -10.55
CA PHE A 90 -4.13 -10.01 -11.72
C PHE A 90 -2.61 -10.11 -11.57
N ILE A 91 -2.12 -11.29 -11.18
CA ILE A 91 -0.70 -11.58 -11.07
C ILE A 91 -0.25 -12.20 -12.39
N ALA A 92 0.33 -11.39 -13.27
CA ALA A 92 0.99 -11.91 -14.46
C ALA A 92 2.41 -12.38 -14.06
N CYS A 93 2.73 -13.64 -14.37
CA CYS A 93 4.11 -14.11 -14.29
C CYS A 93 4.94 -13.29 -15.30
N PRO A 94 6.04 -12.64 -14.89
CA PRO A 94 6.93 -11.98 -15.85
C PRO A 94 7.36 -13.05 -16.85
N THR A 95 7.18 -12.76 -18.14
CA THR A 95 7.47 -13.66 -19.27
C THR A 95 8.93 -14.12 -19.23
N CYS A 96 9.17 -15.18 -18.46
CA CYS A 96 10.43 -15.88 -18.34
C CYS A 96 10.68 -16.64 -19.66
N SER A 97 11.96 -16.79 -20.06
CA SER A 97 12.39 -17.52 -21.26
C SER A 97 11.94 -19.00 -21.30
N ARG A 98 11.40 -19.55 -20.21
CA ARG A 98 10.72 -20.87 -20.20
C ARG A 98 9.34 -20.85 -20.84
N GLN A 99 8.73 -19.69 -21.04
CA GLN A 99 7.49 -19.57 -21.80
C GLN A 99 7.88 -19.11 -23.19
N GLY A 100 8.03 -20.08 -24.09
CA GLY A 100 8.29 -19.83 -25.50
C GLY A 100 7.37 -18.75 -26.04
N VAL A 101 7.95 -17.86 -26.85
CA VAL A 101 7.32 -16.71 -27.52
C VAL A 101 6.04 -17.14 -28.25
N ARG A 102 4.93 -17.23 -27.53
CA ARG A 102 3.59 -17.44 -28.09
C ARG A 102 2.53 -17.16 -27.03
N ARG A 103 2.04 -15.91 -27.01
CA ARG A 103 0.69 -15.59 -27.50
C ARG A 103 0.35 -14.16 -27.14
N TYR A 104 0.17 -13.35 -28.19
CA TYR A 104 -0.86 -12.34 -28.23
C TYR A 104 -2.17 -12.92 -27.70
N TRP A 105 -2.81 -12.20 -26.78
CA TRP A 105 -4.21 -12.31 -26.36
C TRP A 105 -4.97 -13.55 -26.85
N HIS A 106 -5.12 -14.54 -25.96
CA HIS A 106 -6.26 -15.44 -25.99
C HIS A 106 -6.70 -15.71 -24.55
N GLY A 107 -7.99 -15.53 -24.31
CA GLY A 107 -8.61 -15.46 -22.99
C GLY A 107 -8.51 -16.73 -22.14
N GLU A 108 -8.93 -16.54 -20.89
CA GLU A 108 -9.38 -17.57 -19.97
C GLU A 108 -8.31 -18.57 -19.49
N ARG A 109 -7.53 -18.11 -18.51
CA ARG A 109 -7.23 -18.81 -17.24
C ARG A 109 -6.26 -17.96 -16.40
N ALA A 110 -6.73 -16.80 -15.94
CA ALA A 110 -6.09 -16.15 -14.81
C ALA A 110 -6.49 -16.93 -13.57
N GLY A 111 -5.53 -17.61 -12.93
CA GLY A 111 -5.75 -18.25 -11.65
C GLY A 111 -6.15 -17.19 -10.63
N ALA A 112 -7.45 -17.04 -10.42
CA ALA A 112 -8.01 -16.26 -9.33
C ALA A 112 -7.67 -17.00 -8.03
N THR A 113 -6.53 -16.70 -7.43
CA THR A 113 -6.28 -17.07 -6.04
C THR A 113 -7.23 -16.23 -5.19
N ALA A 114 -8.38 -16.82 -4.84
CA ALA A 114 -9.25 -16.30 -3.80
C ALA A 114 -8.41 -16.18 -2.54
N SER A 115 -8.04 -14.94 -2.19
CA SER A 115 -7.20 -14.66 -1.03
C SER A 115 -7.93 -15.10 0.22
N GLY A 116 -7.46 -16.18 0.86
CA GLY A 116 -7.81 -16.51 2.23
C GLY A 116 -7.58 -15.30 3.14
N ARG A 117 -8.47 -15.12 4.10
CA ARG A 117 -8.40 -14.06 5.12
C ARG A 117 -7.03 -14.11 5.82
N TYR A 118 -6.12 -13.21 5.45
CA TYR A 118 -4.90 -12.98 6.21
C TYR A 118 -5.29 -12.17 7.45
N HIS A 119 -5.38 -12.86 8.59
CA HIS A 119 -5.52 -12.23 9.89
C HIS A 119 -4.12 -11.83 10.39
N HIS A 120 -3.73 -10.57 10.19
CA HIS A 120 -2.60 -10.01 10.94
C HIS A 120 -3.08 -9.70 12.36
N PRO A 121 -2.39 -10.17 13.42
CA PRO A 121 -2.88 -10.11 14.81
C PRO A 121 -3.14 -8.69 15.34
N ARG A 122 -2.59 -7.65 14.69
CA ARG A 122 -2.81 -6.24 15.04
C ARG A 122 -3.91 -5.53 14.23
N TRP A 123 -4.38 -6.13 13.14
CA TRP A 123 -5.40 -5.57 12.23
C TRP A 123 -6.79 -6.16 12.51
N THR A 124 -7.12 -6.42 13.77
CA THR A 124 -8.52 -6.59 14.15
C THR A 124 -9.17 -5.22 14.07
N PHE A 125 -9.91 -4.99 12.99
CA PHE A 125 -10.83 -3.89 12.78
C PHE A 125 -11.53 -3.61 14.12
N ARG A 126 -11.13 -2.54 14.83
CA ARG A 126 -11.87 -2.06 15.99
C ARG A 126 -13.12 -1.42 15.41
N SER A 127 -14.13 -2.25 15.17
CA SER A 127 -15.41 -1.89 14.62
C SER A 127 -16.11 -0.93 15.58
N SER A 128 -15.92 0.36 15.38
CA SER A 128 -16.79 1.38 15.92
C SER A 128 -16.64 2.61 15.05
N ALA A 129 -17.65 2.81 14.20
CA ALA A 129 -18.24 4.07 13.81
C ALA A 129 -17.33 5.28 13.49
N ALA A 130 -17.74 5.91 12.38
CA ALA A 130 -17.62 7.34 12.10
C ALA A 130 -16.49 7.74 11.13
N TRP A 131 -17.00 8.16 9.95
CA TRP A 131 -16.42 8.99 8.89
C TRP A 131 -15.62 8.28 7.79
#